data_AF-A0A2A2ILD5-F1
#
_entry.id   AF-A0A2A2ILD5-F1
#
_cell.length_a   1.000
_cell.length_b   1.000
_cell.length_c   1.000
_cell.angle_alpha   90.00
_cell.angle_beta   90.00
_cell.angle_gamma   90.00
#
_symmetry.space_group_name_H-M   'P 1'
#
loop_
_entity.id
_entity.type
_entity.pdbx_description
1 polymer ?
#
loop_
_entity_poly.entity_id
_entity_poly.type
_entity_poly.pdbx_seq_one_letter_code
_entity_poly.pdbx_strand_id
1 'polypeptide(L)'
;MVKPANKPQRLSLSSLKADFSSAVSRRRLVYLLCTFFVIYALCYQWQFLVSLGLGPDNIHHMTVGLIPAVGAVVLSLALYWRHLCIASVVPTALIAVSWIVTGPYLSYITLIQQNTVYLNNMYDIYVGLYLFAILFCLNMAARQFLNRKISAAIMTAVQFAAFFVIALQWVYFALYHSCITTSGALLIFQTGPAETLEYFHSLGIGRIVFIALFVALLIGGLLFANYTQKTLPRTPVYRKILPLLSLLIIFPSVGALGEEIFPQAFPIRTFIDTHDYMERSALYTENHDGKFAALQAVQLNPAEYPNTVVVVIGESETRTLMHAFNPNHVENTPWLTAMKEDPDFTLFSNAYSCVWYTVPVLERALTEANFYNNKEFNSSISILDMAKKAGYKTYWFSNQGSIGVADTPITLVAKTADVSEWVDQELKQSTMDGALLQFLQRVDPNEKNFVVLHLMGSHIEYRNRYPKEFQVFNDGTVNQQADFDNTVLYTDWVLSQIFEYAKENLNLDAMIYFSDHGSDPDKGRQPDDISFKVLRIPMFCYLSEGYQARNPEVVEAVKQNKDKFFTNDLAYEFVCGILNMQSPNYDPTYSIASLQWKMERKDLVTRFGKVSLLEDTEF
;
A
#
# COMPACT_ATOMS: atom_id res chain seq x y z
N MET A 1 -28.60 32.25 76.59
CA MET A 1 -29.83 31.64 76.02
C MET A 1 -29.53 31.17 74.61
N VAL A 2 -29.50 29.85 74.42
CA VAL A 2 -29.22 29.16 73.16
C VAL A 2 -30.49 29.15 72.30
N LYS A 3 -30.42 29.63 71.04
CA LYS A 3 -31.48 29.42 70.03
C LYS A 3 -31.27 28.04 69.37
N PRO A 4 -32.34 27.25 69.15
CA PRO A 4 -32.19 25.88 68.68
C PRO A 4 -31.95 25.81 67.16
N ALA A 5 -31.18 24.80 66.76
CA ALA A 5 -30.92 24.42 65.38
C ALA A 5 -32.17 23.80 64.73
N ASN A 6 -32.52 24.27 63.52
CA ASN A 6 -33.55 23.62 62.69
C ASN A 6 -32.97 22.38 62.01
N LYS A 7 -33.63 21.24 62.26
CA LYS A 7 -33.34 19.90 61.74
C LYS A 7 -33.41 19.83 60.19
N PRO A 8 -32.65 18.92 59.56
CA PRO A 8 -32.76 18.64 58.13
C PRO A 8 -34.08 17.92 57.81
N GLN A 9 -34.79 18.38 56.78
CA GLN A 9 -35.95 17.69 56.20
C GLN A 9 -35.52 16.29 55.74
N ARG A 10 -36.12 15.26 56.33
CA ARG A 10 -36.08 13.89 55.80
C ARG A 10 -36.72 13.89 54.42
N LEU A 11 -35.95 13.52 53.40
CA LEU A 11 -36.47 13.08 52.10
C LEU A 11 -37.49 11.95 52.33
N SER A 12 -38.77 12.25 52.13
CA SER A 12 -39.81 11.23 52.15
C SER A 12 -39.76 10.42 50.86
N LEU A 13 -39.85 9.09 50.99
CA LEU A 13 -40.04 8.12 49.90
C LEU A 13 -41.24 8.44 48.98
N SER A 14 -42.10 9.40 49.32
CA SER A 14 -43.19 9.87 48.48
C SER A 14 -42.71 10.65 47.25
N SER A 15 -41.56 11.32 47.30
CA SER A 15 -40.98 12.03 46.13
C SER A 15 -40.37 11.08 45.09
N LEU A 16 -40.01 9.85 45.49
CA LEU A 16 -39.60 8.75 44.61
C LEU A 16 -40.78 7.95 44.05
N LYS A 17 -41.94 7.93 44.75
CA LYS A 17 -43.16 7.23 44.32
C LYS A 17 -43.99 8.00 43.31
N ALA A 18 -43.94 9.33 43.28
CA ALA A 18 -44.68 10.15 42.32
C ALA A 18 -44.17 9.99 40.86
N ASP A 19 -42.97 9.43 40.67
CA ASP A 19 -42.31 9.27 39.37
C ASP A 19 -42.64 7.93 38.66
N PHE A 20 -43.42 7.05 39.31
CA PHE A 20 -43.92 5.78 38.75
C PHE A 20 -45.41 5.86 38.40
N SER A 21 -45.83 6.86 37.61
CA SER A 21 -47.06 6.63 36.83
C SER A 21 -46.75 5.55 35.79
N SER A 22 -47.46 4.42 35.87
CA SER A 22 -47.20 3.23 35.06
C SER A 22 -47.23 3.52 33.55
N ALA A 23 -47.97 4.54 33.11
CA ALA A 23 -48.10 4.94 31.71
C ALA A 23 -46.86 5.64 31.13
N VAL A 24 -46.22 6.55 31.87
CA VAL A 24 -45.01 7.28 31.39
C VAL A 24 -43.79 6.36 31.37
N SER A 25 -43.66 5.49 32.37
CA SER A 25 -42.64 4.43 32.41
C SER A 25 -42.82 3.43 31.26
N ARG A 26 -44.07 2.99 31.01
CA ARG A 26 -44.37 2.06 29.91
C ARG A 26 -44.10 2.65 28.53
N ARG A 27 -44.44 3.92 28.28
CA ARG A 27 -44.13 4.60 27.00
C ARG A 27 -42.62 4.70 26.76
N ARG A 28 -41.82 5.03 27.79
CA ARG A 28 -40.35 5.09 27.67
C ARG A 28 -39.76 3.73 27.33
N LEU A 29 -40.22 2.68 28.00
CA LEU A 29 -39.76 1.31 27.71
C LEU A 29 -40.08 0.91 26.26
N VAL A 30 -41.28 1.24 25.76
CA VAL A 30 -41.65 0.99 24.36
C VAL A 30 -40.71 1.72 23.40
N TYR A 31 -40.41 3.00 23.62
CA TYR A 31 -39.48 3.74 22.75
C TYR A 31 -38.07 3.14 22.75
N LEU A 32 -37.54 2.71 23.90
CA LEU A 32 -36.23 2.08 23.99
C LEU A 32 -36.21 0.71 23.29
N LEU A 33 -37.26 -0.10 23.44
CA LEU A 33 -37.40 -1.36 22.71
C LEU A 33 -37.52 -1.14 21.20
N CYS A 34 -38.34 -0.19 20.76
CA CYS A 34 -38.42 0.18 19.35
C CYS A 34 -37.06 0.64 18.81
N THR A 35 -36.33 1.46 19.58
CA THR A 35 -34.98 1.92 19.20
C THR A 35 -34.03 0.72 19.05
N PHE A 36 -34.07 -0.23 19.98
CA PHE A 36 -33.28 -1.46 19.90
C PHE A 36 -33.58 -2.23 18.61
N PHE A 37 -34.85 -2.58 18.36
CA PHE A 37 -35.22 -3.38 17.20
C PHE A 37 -34.94 -2.67 15.88
N VAL A 38 -35.13 -1.35 15.80
CA VAL A 38 -34.82 -0.57 14.61
C VAL A 38 -33.31 -0.56 14.34
N ILE A 39 -32.48 -0.24 15.33
CA ILE A 39 -31.02 -0.23 15.14
C ILE A 39 -30.53 -1.63 14.78
N TYR A 40 -31.01 -2.66 15.48
CA TYR A 40 -30.67 -4.05 15.19
C TYR A 40 -31.03 -4.43 13.75
N ALA A 41 -32.27 -4.20 13.32
CA ALA A 41 -32.73 -4.54 11.98
C ALA A 41 -31.96 -3.78 10.88
N LEU A 42 -31.67 -2.49 11.09
CA LEU A 42 -30.89 -1.68 10.15
C LEU A 42 -29.44 -2.18 10.02
N CYS A 43 -28.78 -2.49 11.14
CA CYS A 43 -27.41 -3.03 11.12
C CYS A 43 -27.37 -4.42 10.47
N TYR A 44 -28.35 -5.26 10.80
CA TYR A 44 -28.49 -6.60 10.22
C TYR A 44 -28.70 -6.52 8.71
N GLN A 45 -29.62 -5.67 8.23
CA GLN A 45 -29.85 -5.46 6.81
C GLN A 45 -28.61 -4.88 6.12
N TRP A 46 -27.95 -3.90 6.74
CA TRP A 46 -26.77 -3.25 6.19
C TRP A 46 -25.66 -4.26 5.92
N GLN A 47 -25.37 -5.18 6.85
CA GLN A 47 -24.35 -6.21 6.65
C GLN A 47 -24.55 -6.99 5.34
N PHE A 48 -25.79 -7.42 5.05
CA PHE A 48 -26.09 -8.17 3.83
C PHE A 48 -25.95 -7.34 2.55
N LEU A 49 -26.05 -6.02 2.63
CA LEU A 49 -25.87 -5.14 1.48
C LEU A 49 -24.39 -4.90 1.15
N VAL A 50 -23.51 -5.00 2.14
CA VAL A 50 -22.08 -4.66 2.00
C VAL A 50 -21.14 -5.85 2.21
N SER A 51 -21.66 -7.07 2.31
CA SER A 51 -20.87 -8.28 2.51
C SER A 51 -21.20 -9.32 1.44
N LEU A 52 -20.23 -10.19 1.12
CA LEU A 52 -20.32 -11.20 0.07
C LEU A 52 -19.91 -12.56 0.62
N GLY A 53 -20.57 -13.63 0.17
CA GLY A 53 -20.18 -15.01 0.50
C GLY A 53 -20.33 -15.39 1.98
N LEU A 54 -21.19 -14.72 2.74
CA LEU A 54 -21.38 -15.00 4.18
C LEU A 54 -21.94 -16.41 4.42
N GLY A 55 -21.12 -17.29 5.01
CA GLY A 55 -21.55 -18.60 5.49
C GLY A 55 -22.44 -18.56 6.76
N PRO A 56 -23.06 -19.69 7.13
CA PRO A 56 -23.96 -19.79 8.30
C PRO A 56 -23.33 -19.32 9.62
N ASP A 57 -22.04 -19.59 9.82
CA ASP A 57 -21.32 -19.20 11.04
C ASP A 57 -21.21 -17.68 11.15
N ASN A 58 -20.89 -16.98 10.06
CA ASN A 58 -20.85 -15.51 10.02
C ASN A 58 -22.21 -14.90 10.35
N ILE A 59 -23.29 -15.49 9.81
CA ILE A 59 -24.66 -15.03 10.08
C ILE A 59 -25.01 -15.27 11.56
N HIS A 60 -24.61 -16.41 12.13
CA HIS A 60 -24.83 -16.70 13.54
C HIS A 60 -24.07 -15.71 14.44
N HIS A 61 -22.78 -15.51 14.16
CA HIS A 61 -21.91 -14.58 14.89
C HIS A 61 -22.48 -13.16 14.83
N MET A 62 -22.95 -12.69 13.67
CA MET A 62 -23.63 -11.41 13.55
C MET A 62 -24.91 -11.34 14.39
N THR A 63 -25.78 -12.36 14.26
CA THR A 63 -27.10 -12.38 14.89
C THR A 63 -26.98 -12.23 16.42
N VAL A 64 -26.04 -12.94 17.02
CA VAL A 64 -25.81 -12.92 18.47
C VAL A 64 -24.99 -11.69 18.87
N GLY A 65 -23.94 -11.35 18.12
CA GLY A 65 -23.01 -10.26 18.45
C GLY A 65 -23.64 -8.86 18.40
N LEU A 66 -24.66 -8.64 17.57
CA LEU A 66 -25.37 -7.36 17.52
C LEU A 66 -26.17 -7.05 18.80
N ILE A 67 -26.63 -8.08 19.52
CA ILE A 67 -27.47 -7.90 20.72
C ILE A 67 -26.76 -7.04 21.79
N PRO A 68 -25.55 -7.40 22.27
CA PRO A 68 -24.85 -6.58 23.27
C PRO A 68 -24.43 -5.21 22.73
N ALA A 69 -24.07 -5.09 21.45
CA ALA A 69 -23.66 -3.82 20.83
C ALA A 69 -24.81 -2.80 20.76
N VAL A 70 -25.97 -3.22 20.24
CA VAL A 70 -27.18 -2.38 20.21
C VAL A 70 -27.71 -2.13 21.64
N GLY A 71 -27.58 -3.12 22.51
CA GLY A 71 -27.88 -2.99 23.93
C GLY A 71 -27.09 -1.85 24.59
N ALA A 72 -25.78 -1.76 24.34
CA ALA A 72 -24.93 -0.69 24.86
C ALA A 72 -25.41 0.70 24.42
N VAL A 73 -25.79 0.87 23.15
CA VAL A 73 -26.37 2.11 22.61
C VAL A 73 -27.66 2.48 23.35
N VAL A 74 -28.62 1.56 23.42
CA VAL A 74 -29.93 1.83 24.03
C VAL A 74 -29.82 2.08 25.53
N LEU A 75 -28.97 1.32 26.23
CA LEU A 75 -28.71 1.53 27.66
C LEU A 75 -28.06 2.89 27.92
N SER A 76 -27.10 3.31 27.09
CA SER A 76 -26.46 4.63 27.23
C SER A 76 -27.48 5.79 27.09
N LEU A 77 -28.41 5.68 26.14
CA LEU A 77 -29.51 6.64 25.98
C LEU A 77 -30.50 6.58 27.16
N ALA A 78 -30.82 5.38 27.63
CA ALA A 78 -31.74 5.17 28.75
C ALA A 78 -31.23 5.82 30.04
N LEU A 79 -29.92 5.72 30.34
CA LEU A 79 -29.31 6.32 31.53
C LEU A 79 -29.54 7.84 31.61
N TYR A 80 -29.57 8.52 30.47
CA TYR A 80 -29.66 9.98 30.41
C TYR A 80 -30.93 10.51 29.73
N TRP A 81 -31.98 9.69 29.62
CA TRP A 81 -33.22 9.97 28.89
C TRP A 81 -33.80 11.38 29.13
N ARG A 82 -33.80 11.86 30.38
CA ARG A 82 -34.37 13.18 30.76
C ARG A 82 -33.58 14.39 30.24
N HIS A 83 -32.34 14.18 29.81
CA HIS A 83 -31.42 15.23 29.38
C HIS A 83 -30.78 14.94 28.02
N LEU A 84 -31.41 14.07 27.22
CA LEU A 84 -31.07 13.91 25.82
C LEU A 84 -31.36 15.22 25.08
N CYS A 85 -30.36 15.69 24.32
CA CYS A 85 -30.52 16.80 23.41
C CYS A 85 -29.82 16.47 22.10
N ILE A 86 -30.26 17.11 21.02
CA ILE A 86 -29.69 16.91 19.68
C ILE A 86 -28.17 17.11 19.72
N ALA A 87 -27.71 18.18 20.38
CA ALA A 87 -26.30 18.51 20.51
C ALA A 87 -25.45 17.45 21.25
N SER A 88 -26.05 16.59 22.08
CA SER A 88 -25.33 15.52 22.79
C SER A 88 -25.39 14.16 22.10
N VAL A 89 -26.37 13.95 21.21
CA VAL A 89 -26.57 12.67 20.52
C VAL A 89 -25.99 12.71 19.11
N VAL A 90 -26.27 13.77 18.35
CA VAL A 90 -25.95 13.84 16.91
C VAL A 90 -24.45 13.74 16.62
N PRO A 91 -23.54 14.46 17.30
CA PRO A 91 -22.10 14.33 17.00
C PRO A 91 -21.59 12.89 17.14
N THR A 92 -21.99 12.22 18.23
CA THR A 92 -21.60 10.83 18.49
C THR A 92 -22.30 9.86 17.54
N ALA A 93 -23.58 10.08 17.21
CA ALA A 93 -24.32 9.28 16.24
C ALA A 93 -23.71 9.37 14.84
N LEU A 94 -23.30 10.57 14.40
CA LEU A 94 -22.66 10.77 13.10
C LEU A 94 -21.36 9.98 13.01
N ILE A 95 -20.50 10.02 14.04
CA ILE A 95 -19.27 9.23 14.09
C ILE A 95 -19.58 7.73 14.01
N ALA A 96 -20.51 7.27 14.85
CA ALA A 96 -20.90 5.86 14.91
C ALA A 96 -21.45 5.34 13.57
N VAL A 97 -22.38 6.08 12.97
CA VAL A 97 -22.94 5.75 11.65
C VAL A 97 -21.87 5.81 10.57
N SER A 98 -20.94 6.77 10.65
CA SER A 98 -19.84 6.87 9.69
C SER A 98 -18.90 5.66 9.77
N TRP A 99 -18.65 5.11 10.96
CA TRP A 99 -17.95 3.82 11.13
C TRP A 99 -18.74 2.65 10.55
N ILE A 100 -20.04 2.55 10.86
CA ILE A 100 -20.91 1.48 10.32
C ILE A 100 -20.93 1.49 8.79
N VAL A 101 -20.89 2.67 8.16
CA VAL A 101 -21.11 2.82 6.72
C VAL A 101 -19.83 2.88 5.91
N THR A 102 -18.84 3.67 6.31
CA THR A 102 -17.74 4.08 5.42
C THR A 102 -16.88 2.92 4.99
N GLY A 103 -16.20 2.24 5.91
CA GLY A 103 -15.33 1.11 5.57
C GLY A 103 -16.05 0.03 4.78
N PRO A 104 -17.22 -0.45 5.24
CA PRO A 104 -17.98 -1.48 4.54
C PRO A 104 -18.45 -1.08 3.14
N TYR A 105 -18.93 0.16 2.97
CA TYR A 105 -19.37 0.65 1.67
C TYR A 105 -18.19 0.77 0.70
N LEU A 106 -17.10 1.40 1.14
CA LEU A 106 -15.93 1.64 0.31
C LEU A 106 -15.24 0.32 -0.08
N SER A 107 -15.10 -0.63 0.86
CA SER A 107 -14.54 -1.95 0.55
C SER A 107 -15.44 -2.73 -0.40
N TYR A 108 -16.76 -2.70 -0.21
CA TYR A 108 -17.71 -3.41 -1.08
C TYR A 108 -17.67 -2.90 -2.52
N ILE A 109 -17.81 -1.59 -2.75
CA ILE A 109 -17.85 -1.02 -4.10
C ILE A 109 -16.52 -1.19 -4.85
N THR A 110 -15.40 -1.17 -4.12
CA THR A 110 -14.06 -1.37 -4.70
C THR A 110 -13.83 -2.84 -5.04
N LEU A 111 -14.07 -3.74 -4.08
CA LEU A 111 -13.67 -5.14 -4.19
C LEU A 111 -14.63 -5.99 -5.02
N ILE A 112 -15.90 -5.60 -5.14
CA ILE A 112 -16.87 -6.32 -6.00
C ILE A 112 -16.49 -6.25 -7.48
N GLN A 113 -15.75 -5.21 -7.89
CA GLN A 113 -15.23 -5.07 -9.24
C GLN A 113 -14.01 -5.99 -9.50
N GLN A 114 -13.42 -6.58 -8.45
CA GLN A 114 -12.19 -7.37 -8.50
C GLN A 114 -12.43 -8.89 -8.33
N ASN A 115 -13.60 -9.41 -8.72
CA ASN A 115 -13.98 -10.83 -8.57
C ASN A 115 -13.91 -11.37 -7.12
N THR A 116 -14.13 -10.52 -6.11
CA THR A 116 -14.11 -10.93 -4.71
C THR A 116 -15.27 -11.87 -4.38
N VAL A 117 -14.95 -13.09 -3.94
CA VAL A 117 -15.94 -14.14 -3.62
C VAL A 117 -16.42 -14.08 -2.16
N TYR A 118 -15.62 -13.49 -1.27
CA TYR A 118 -15.92 -13.37 0.15
C TYR A 118 -15.51 -12.01 0.70
N LEU A 119 -16.42 -11.36 1.42
CA LEU A 119 -16.19 -10.09 2.11
C LEU A 119 -17.06 -10.05 3.36
N ASN A 120 -16.47 -9.89 4.54
CA ASN A 120 -17.21 -9.78 5.80
C ASN A 120 -16.89 -8.46 6.51
N ASN A 121 -17.87 -7.57 6.55
CA ASN A 121 -17.73 -6.22 7.10
C ASN A 121 -18.39 -6.02 8.47
N MET A 122 -18.60 -7.10 9.24
CA MET A 122 -19.37 -7.03 10.50
C MET A 122 -18.68 -6.20 11.60
N TYR A 123 -17.35 -6.17 11.60
CA TYR A 123 -16.57 -5.56 12.68
C TYR A 123 -16.76 -4.04 12.74
N ASP A 124 -16.78 -3.35 11.60
CA ASP A 124 -17.06 -1.91 11.48
C ASP A 124 -18.41 -1.52 12.08
N ILE A 125 -19.42 -2.40 11.94
CA ILE A 125 -20.74 -2.20 12.52
C ILE A 125 -20.65 -2.18 14.06
N TYR A 126 -19.95 -3.16 14.63
CA TYR A 126 -19.72 -3.22 16.07
C TYR A 126 -18.89 -2.05 16.57
N VAL A 127 -17.85 -1.64 15.83
CA VAL A 127 -17.03 -0.47 16.15
C VAL A 127 -17.91 0.76 16.30
N GLY A 128 -18.77 1.05 15.32
CA GLY A 128 -19.66 2.20 15.40
C GLY A 128 -20.62 2.16 16.59
N LEU A 129 -21.24 1.01 16.86
CA LEU A 129 -22.19 0.84 17.97
C LEU A 129 -21.52 1.00 19.35
N TYR A 130 -20.38 0.36 19.57
CA TYR A 130 -19.66 0.48 20.84
C TYR A 130 -19.03 1.87 21.01
N LEU A 131 -18.46 2.47 19.94
CA LEU A 131 -17.97 3.84 19.98
C LEU A 131 -19.09 4.83 20.29
N PHE A 132 -20.31 4.62 19.80
CA PHE A 132 -21.45 5.45 20.21
C PHE A 132 -21.62 5.43 21.72
N ALA A 133 -21.75 4.23 22.31
CA ALA A 133 -22.00 4.07 23.73
C ALA A 133 -20.88 4.67 24.59
N ILE A 134 -19.62 4.46 24.20
CA ILE A 134 -18.44 5.00 24.88
C ILE A 134 -18.41 6.52 24.80
N LEU A 135 -18.40 7.09 23.58
CA LEU A 135 -18.28 8.52 23.37
C LEU A 135 -19.46 9.29 23.96
N PHE A 136 -20.67 8.73 23.90
CA PHE A 136 -21.85 9.33 24.50
C PHE A 136 -21.72 9.38 26.03
N CYS A 137 -21.39 8.26 26.67
CA CYS A 137 -21.20 8.20 28.13
C CYS A 137 -20.05 9.11 28.61
N LEU A 138 -18.93 9.14 27.88
CA LEU A 138 -17.80 10.04 28.17
C LEU A 138 -18.21 11.51 28.04
N ASN A 139 -18.96 11.87 27.00
CA ASN A 139 -19.48 13.22 26.84
C ASN A 139 -20.38 13.62 28.02
N MET A 140 -21.28 12.74 28.46
CA MET A 140 -22.14 12.98 29.62
C MET A 140 -21.34 13.15 30.92
N ALA A 141 -20.30 12.35 31.13
CA ALA A 141 -19.41 12.48 32.28
C ALA A 141 -18.59 13.79 32.23
N ALA A 142 -18.03 14.15 31.06
CA ALA A 142 -17.27 15.38 30.87
C ALA A 142 -18.11 16.62 31.23
N ARG A 143 -19.37 16.67 30.77
CA ARG A 143 -20.32 17.75 31.13
C ARG A 143 -20.65 17.82 32.62
N GLN A 144 -20.56 16.70 33.33
CA GLN A 144 -20.88 16.60 34.74
C GLN A 144 -19.73 17.07 35.64
N PHE A 145 -18.48 16.77 35.25
CA PHE A 145 -17.30 16.97 36.09
C PHE A 145 -16.40 18.12 35.64
N LEU A 146 -16.43 18.50 34.37
CA LEU A 146 -15.59 19.57 33.80
C LEU A 146 -16.40 20.84 33.58
N ASN A 147 -15.69 21.97 33.46
CA ASN A 147 -16.32 23.21 33.04
C ASN A 147 -16.70 23.13 31.55
N ARG A 148 -17.66 23.96 31.14
CA ARG A 148 -18.25 23.95 29.79
C ARG A 148 -17.20 24.08 28.66
N LYS A 149 -16.21 24.96 28.83
CA LYS A 149 -15.18 25.21 27.81
C LYS A 149 -14.22 24.02 27.68
N ILE A 150 -13.74 23.50 28.80
CA ILE A 150 -12.81 22.37 28.85
C ILE A 150 -13.50 21.09 28.36
N SER A 151 -14.72 20.82 28.83
CA SER A 151 -15.52 19.68 28.35
C SER A 151 -15.70 19.72 26.84
N ALA A 152 -16.04 20.90 26.29
CA ALA A 152 -16.24 21.04 24.85
C ALA A 152 -14.94 20.83 24.07
N ALA A 153 -13.83 21.40 24.53
CA ALA A 153 -12.53 21.20 23.88
C ALA A 153 -12.08 19.74 23.89
N ILE A 154 -12.12 19.07 25.04
CA ILE A 154 -11.71 17.66 25.19
C ILE A 154 -12.60 16.74 24.35
N MET A 155 -13.92 16.87 24.46
CA MET A 155 -14.81 15.99 23.70
C MET A 155 -14.73 16.24 22.20
N THR A 156 -14.45 17.47 21.77
CA THR A 156 -14.20 17.78 20.35
C THR A 156 -12.92 17.08 19.87
N ALA A 157 -11.84 17.12 20.64
CA ALA A 157 -10.60 16.42 20.27
C ALA A 157 -10.80 14.90 20.18
N VAL A 158 -11.48 14.29 21.16
CA VAL A 158 -11.77 12.85 21.17
C VAL A 158 -12.67 12.45 20.00
N GLN A 159 -13.75 13.20 19.76
CA GLN A 159 -14.67 12.96 18.64
C GLN A 159 -14.01 13.18 17.28
N PHE A 160 -13.16 14.20 17.15
CA PHE A 160 -12.40 14.46 15.94
C PHE A 160 -11.42 13.31 15.66
N ALA A 161 -10.68 12.83 16.66
CA ALA A 161 -9.78 11.68 16.50
C ALA A 161 -10.54 10.42 16.02
N ALA A 162 -11.72 10.15 16.58
CA ALA A 162 -12.56 9.03 16.15
C ALA A 162 -13.12 9.20 14.72
N PHE A 163 -13.39 10.45 14.28
CA PHE A 163 -13.84 10.74 12.93
C PHE A 163 -12.69 10.80 11.91
N PHE A 164 -11.47 11.11 12.35
CA PHE A 164 -10.31 11.30 11.48
C PHE A 164 -10.02 10.06 10.63
N VAL A 165 -10.14 8.85 11.23
CA VAL A 165 -9.99 7.58 10.51
C VAL A 165 -11.02 7.43 9.38
N ILE A 166 -12.24 7.93 9.58
CA ILE A 166 -13.31 7.92 8.57
C ILE A 166 -13.04 8.96 7.49
N ALA A 167 -12.64 10.17 7.88
CA ALA A 167 -12.31 11.23 6.95
C ALA A 167 -11.15 10.82 6.02
N LEU A 168 -10.12 10.17 6.56
CA LEU A 168 -8.99 9.65 5.79
C LEU A 168 -9.45 8.70 4.69
N GLN A 169 -10.37 7.78 4.99
CA GLN A 169 -10.89 6.84 4.00
C GLN A 169 -11.66 7.53 2.86
N TRP A 170 -12.52 8.51 3.19
CA TRP A 170 -13.23 9.26 2.16
C TRP A 170 -12.30 10.13 1.31
N VAL A 171 -11.28 10.74 1.91
CA VAL A 171 -10.26 11.49 1.17
C VAL A 171 -9.51 10.55 0.24
N TYR A 172 -9.06 9.39 0.73
CA TYR A 172 -8.39 8.38 -0.09
C TYR A 172 -9.29 7.93 -1.26
N PHE A 173 -10.54 7.57 -0.98
CA PHE A 173 -11.48 7.14 -2.02
C PHE A 173 -11.81 8.24 -3.03
N ALA A 174 -11.92 9.49 -2.60
CA ALA A 174 -12.16 10.61 -3.51
C ALA A 174 -10.98 10.90 -4.45
N LEU A 175 -9.76 10.52 -4.04
CA LEU A 175 -8.54 10.71 -4.83
C LEU A 175 -8.28 9.52 -5.77
N TYR A 176 -8.61 8.31 -5.33
CA TYR A 176 -8.18 7.08 -5.99
C TYR A 176 -9.29 6.17 -6.49
N HIS A 177 -10.55 6.52 -6.22
CA HIS A 177 -11.73 5.73 -6.59
C HIS A 177 -11.71 4.28 -6.07
N SER A 178 -10.97 4.06 -4.97
CA SER A 178 -10.77 2.75 -4.35
C SER A 178 -10.59 2.90 -2.84
N CYS A 179 -10.92 1.85 -2.09
CA CYS A 179 -10.65 1.76 -0.67
C CYS A 179 -9.14 1.60 -0.39
N ILE A 180 -8.69 1.91 0.82
CA ILE A 180 -7.28 1.71 1.21
C ILE A 180 -6.94 0.21 1.13
N THR A 181 -6.13 -0.15 0.14
CA THR A 181 -5.58 -1.51 -0.03
C THR A 181 -4.27 -1.67 0.73
N THR A 182 -3.72 -2.89 0.81
CA THR A 182 -2.39 -3.15 1.37
C THR A 182 -1.32 -2.30 0.68
N SER A 183 -1.43 -2.09 -0.63
CA SER A 183 -0.53 -1.20 -1.39
C SER A 183 -0.66 0.25 -0.96
N GLY A 184 -1.89 0.74 -0.78
CA GLY A 184 -2.14 2.08 -0.24
C GLY A 184 -1.59 2.27 1.17
N ALA A 185 -1.75 1.27 2.03
CA ALA A 185 -1.21 1.28 3.39
C ALA A 185 0.33 1.22 3.39
N LEU A 186 0.93 0.42 2.51
CA LEU A 186 2.39 0.31 2.38
C LEU A 186 3.00 1.64 1.97
N LEU A 187 2.38 2.32 1.00
CA LEU A 187 2.76 3.66 0.59
C LEU A 187 2.72 4.60 1.80
N ILE A 188 1.64 4.61 2.59
CA ILE A 188 1.55 5.43 3.80
C ILE A 188 2.65 5.11 4.83
N PHE A 189 3.02 3.85 5.02
CA PHE A 189 4.11 3.46 5.93
C PHE A 189 5.50 3.86 5.44
N GLN A 190 5.70 3.82 4.12
CA GLN A 190 7.00 4.10 3.50
C GLN A 190 7.21 5.57 3.19
N THR A 191 6.13 6.35 3.05
CA THR A 191 6.19 7.77 2.72
C THR A 191 6.92 8.59 3.77
N GLY A 192 8.05 9.18 3.36
CA GLY A 192 8.81 10.14 4.15
C GLY A 192 8.27 11.58 4.06
N PRO A 193 8.87 12.54 4.80
CA PRO A 193 8.49 13.95 4.73
C PRO A 193 8.62 14.56 3.32
N ALA A 194 9.61 14.10 2.53
CA ALA A 194 9.82 14.54 1.15
C ALA A 194 8.68 14.08 0.23
N GLU A 195 8.37 12.78 0.23
CA GLU A 195 7.25 12.22 -0.55
C GLU A 195 5.90 12.81 -0.13
N THR A 196 5.70 13.07 1.17
CA THR A 196 4.49 13.76 1.67
C THR A 196 4.37 15.16 1.06
N LEU A 197 5.47 15.90 0.97
CA LEU A 197 5.49 17.24 0.39
C LEU A 197 5.23 17.21 -1.12
N GLU A 198 5.87 16.29 -1.84
CA GLU A 198 5.62 16.06 -3.28
C GLU A 198 4.15 15.71 -3.54
N TYR A 199 3.57 14.86 -2.70
CA TYR A 199 2.15 14.53 -2.77
C TYR A 199 1.26 15.76 -2.53
N PHE A 200 1.56 16.61 -1.55
CA PHE A 200 0.82 17.85 -1.36
C PHE A 200 0.94 18.79 -2.57
N HIS A 201 2.12 18.88 -3.19
CA HIS A 201 2.31 19.67 -4.40
C HIS A 201 1.48 19.14 -5.58
N SER A 202 1.38 17.82 -5.75
CA SER A 202 0.61 17.20 -6.84
C SER A 202 -0.91 17.37 -6.69
N LEU A 203 -1.43 17.56 -5.47
CA LEU A 203 -2.87 17.81 -5.23
C LEU A 203 -3.34 19.19 -5.74
N GLY A 204 -2.43 20.15 -5.87
CA GLY A 204 -2.76 21.53 -6.23
C GLY A 204 -3.41 22.35 -5.10
N ILE A 205 -3.17 23.67 -5.11
CA ILE A 205 -3.55 24.60 -4.03
C ILE A 205 -5.06 24.57 -3.72
N GLY A 206 -5.91 24.44 -4.75
CA GLY A 206 -7.36 24.43 -4.58
C GLY A 206 -7.86 23.28 -3.71
N ARG A 207 -7.32 22.06 -3.92
CA ARG A 207 -7.70 20.88 -3.13
C ARG A 207 -7.21 21.00 -1.68
N ILE A 208 -5.99 21.52 -1.47
CA ILE A 208 -5.44 21.77 -0.13
C ILE A 208 -6.35 22.72 0.66
N VAL A 209 -6.74 23.84 0.05
CA VAL A 209 -7.63 24.83 0.70
C VAL A 209 -8.98 24.20 1.04
N PHE A 210 -9.55 23.39 0.14
CA PHE A 210 -10.80 22.67 0.40
C PHE A 210 -10.69 21.71 1.60
N ILE A 211 -9.62 20.90 1.66
CA ILE A 211 -9.38 19.97 2.78
C ILE A 211 -9.24 20.74 4.10
N ALA A 212 -8.47 21.84 4.10
CA ALA A 212 -8.28 22.67 5.29
C ALA A 212 -9.61 23.29 5.79
N LEU A 213 -10.44 23.79 4.87
CA LEU A 213 -11.76 24.34 5.19
C LEU A 213 -12.71 23.26 5.72
N PHE A 214 -12.71 22.07 5.12
CA PHE A 214 -13.51 20.94 5.58
C PHE A 214 -13.14 20.53 7.01
N VAL A 215 -11.84 20.39 7.32
CA VAL A 215 -11.35 20.08 8.66
C VAL A 215 -11.73 21.18 9.66
N ALA A 216 -11.57 22.45 9.28
CA ALA A 216 -11.95 23.58 10.13
C ALA A 216 -13.46 23.61 10.43
N LEU A 217 -14.30 23.34 9.42
CA LEU A 217 -15.76 23.25 9.56
C LEU A 217 -16.16 22.10 10.49
N LEU A 218 -15.54 20.93 10.33
CA LEU A 218 -15.80 19.76 11.16
C LEU A 218 -15.46 20.03 12.63
N ILE A 219 -14.26 20.55 12.91
CA ILE A 219 -13.83 20.91 14.27
C ILE A 219 -14.75 21.98 14.85
N GLY A 220 -15.07 23.01 14.07
CA GLY A 220 -15.98 24.08 14.48
C GLY A 220 -17.39 23.58 14.81
N GLY A 221 -17.93 22.67 14.00
CA GLY A 221 -19.24 22.04 14.21
C GLY A 221 -19.28 21.17 15.46
N LEU A 222 -18.27 20.32 15.67
CA LEU A 222 -18.13 19.50 16.88
C LEU A 222 -17.98 20.39 18.13
N LEU A 223 -17.15 21.43 18.06
CA LEU A 223 -16.96 22.38 19.15
C LEU A 223 -18.25 23.13 19.48
N PHE A 224 -18.98 23.59 18.47
CA PHE A 224 -20.27 24.25 18.66
C PHE A 224 -21.30 23.32 19.30
N ALA A 225 -21.41 22.08 18.81
CA ALA A 225 -22.31 21.08 19.37
C ALA A 225 -21.96 20.78 20.84
N ASN A 226 -20.69 20.53 21.15
CA ASN A 226 -20.27 20.25 22.52
C ASN A 226 -20.38 21.47 23.44
N TYR A 227 -20.10 22.68 22.93
CA TYR A 227 -20.23 23.91 23.69
C TYR A 227 -21.69 24.25 23.98
N THR A 228 -22.65 24.00 23.08
CA THR A 228 -24.06 24.38 23.28
C THR A 228 -24.81 23.49 24.27
N GLN A 229 -24.23 22.36 24.67
CA GLN A 229 -24.84 21.43 25.63
C GLN A 229 -25.00 22.07 27.02
N LYS A 230 -26.19 21.89 27.63
CA LYS A 230 -26.49 22.39 28.99
C LYS A 230 -25.80 21.54 30.05
N THR A 231 -25.44 22.12 31.19
CA THR A 231 -24.87 21.36 32.32
C THR A 231 -25.90 20.40 32.90
N LEU A 232 -25.45 19.21 33.31
CA LEU A 232 -26.30 18.24 33.99
C LEU A 232 -26.58 18.66 35.46
N PRO A 233 -27.71 18.23 36.05
CA PRO A 233 -28.02 18.53 37.45
C PRO A 233 -26.95 18.01 38.40
N ARG A 234 -26.52 18.81 39.39
CA ARG A 234 -25.50 18.40 40.38
C ARG A 234 -26.06 17.56 41.54
N THR A 235 -27.03 16.69 41.26
CA THR A 235 -27.63 15.81 42.28
C THR A 235 -26.78 14.55 42.47
N PRO A 236 -26.91 13.81 43.60
CA PRO A 236 -26.14 12.59 43.84
C PRO A 236 -26.32 11.53 42.74
N VAL A 237 -27.52 11.46 42.13
CA VAL A 237 -27.81 10.52 41.03
C VAL A 237 -26.91 10.80 39.82
N TYR A 238 -26.87 12.06 39.37
CA TYR A 238 -26.12 12.44 38.17
C TYR A 238 -24.61 12.57 38.42
N ARG A 239 -24.21 12.93 39.64
CA ARG A 239 -22.79 13.09 40.00
C ARG A 239 -22.10 11.80 40.45
N LYS A 240 -22.85 10.78 40.90
CA LYS A 240 -22.27 9.52 41.40
C LYS A 240 -22.84 8.28 40.72
N ILE A 241 -24.16 8.13 40.67
CA ILE A 241 -24.80 6.88 40.20
C ILE A 241 -24.68 6.72 38.68
N LEU A 242 -25.10 7.72 37.89
CA LEU A 242 -25.06 7.62 36.43
C LEU A 242 -23.64 7.45 35.87
N PRO A 243 -22.59 8.12 36.38
CA PRO A 243 -21.22 7.84 35.98
C PRO A 243 -20.80 6.40 36.28
N LEU A 244 -21.13 5.86 37.46
CA LEU A 244 -20.84 4.45 37.79
C LEU A 244 -21.56 3.48 36.84
N LEU A 245 -22.83 3.73 36.54
CA LEU A 245 -23.57 2.92 35.56
C LEU A 245 -23.03 3.09 34.14
N SER A 246 -22.53 4.28 33.80
CA SER A 246 -21.87 4.53 32.52
C SER A 246 -20.58 3.71 32.40
N LEU A 247 -19.83 3.54 33.50
CA LEU A 247 -18.65 2.67 33.53
C LEU A 247 -19.00 1.20 33.30
N LEU A 248 -20.15 0.72 33.77
CA LEU A 248 -20.64 -0.64 33.48
C LEU A 248 -21.00 -0.85 32.00
N ILE A 249 -21.14 0.22 31.22
CA ILE A 249 -21.30 0.16 29.76
C ILE A 249 -19.94 0.34 29.08
N ILE A 250 -19.15 1.34 29.52
CA ILE A 250 -17.85 1.66 28.92
C ILE A 250 -16.88 0.49 29.03
N PHE A 251 -16.70 -0.10 30.23
CA PHE A 251 -15.67 -1.14 30.40
C PHE A 251 -15.90 -2.37 29.53
N PRO A 252 -17.10 -2.99 29.48
CA PRO A 252 -17.36 -4.10 28.56
C PRO A 252 -17.27 -3.69 27.09
N SER A 253 -17.69 -2.46 26.74
CA SER A 253 -17.60 -1.98 25.35
C SER A 253 -16.14 -1.81 24.91
N VAL A 254 -15.28 -1.26 25.77
CA VAL A 254 -13.84 -1.12 25.51
C VAL A 254 -13.18 -2.50 25.44
N GLY A 255 -13.54 -3.44 26.33
CA GLY A 255 -13.04 -4.81 26.28
C GLY A 255 -13.41 -5.52 24.96
N ALA A 256 -14.67 -5.41 24.54
CA ALA A 256 -15.13 -5.97 23.26
C ALA A 256 -14.40 -5.36 22.06
N LEU A 257 -14.17 -4.04 22.08
CA LEU A 257 -13.39 -3.37 21.04
C LEU A 257 -11.93 -3.80 21.01
N GLY A 258 -11.30 -3.94 22.17
CA GLY A 258 -9.84 -4.08 22.29
C GLY A 258 -9.26 -5.42 21.85
N GLU A 259 -9.93 -6.54 22.14
CA GLU A 259 -9.34 -7.87 21.90
C GLU A 259 -9.49 -8.35 20.45
N GLU A 260 -10.63 -8.07 19.80
CA GLU A 260 -10.92 -8.65 18.48
C GLU A 260 -11.59 -7.65 17.53
N ILE A 261 -12.55 -6.85 18.00
CA ILE A 261 -13.43 -6.10 17.09
C ILE A 261 -12.71 -4.95 16.38
N PHE A 262 -11.99 -4.10 17.12
CA PHE A 262 -11.34 -2.93 16.54
C PHE A 262 -10.15 -3.29 15.62
N PRO A 263 -9.27 -4.25 15.98
CA PRO A 263 -8.21 -4.72 15.08
C PRO A 263 -8.70 -5.32 13.77
N GLN A 264 -9.92 -5.87 13.73
CA GLN A 264 -10.51 -6.49 12.55
C GLN A 264 -11.35 -5.52 11.69
N ALA A 265 -11.61 -4.31 12.16
CA ALA A 265 -12.38 -3.32 11.41
C ALA A 265 -11.57 -2.68 10.29
N PHE A 266 -12.23 -2.25 9.22
CA PHE A 266 -11.57 -1.56 8.12
C PHE A 266 -11.29 -0.07 8.47
N PRO A 267 -10.12 0.50 8.09
CA PRO A 267 -8.96 -0.10 7.42
C PRO A 267 -7.92 -0.63 8.42
N ILE A 268 -8.24 -0.72 9.72
CA ILE A 268 -7.28 -1.07 10.78
C ILE A 268 -6.63 -2.42 10.49
N ARG A 269 -7.42 -3.42 10.08
CA ARG A 269 -6.89 -4.74 9.72
C ARG A 269 -5.86 -4.64 8.59
N THR A 270 -6.14 -3.85 7.55
CA THR A 270 -5.23 -3.62 6.42
C THR A 270 -3.90 -3.01 6.87
N PHE A 271 -3.92 -2.05 7.79
CA PHE A 271 -2.68 -1.47 8.34
C PHE A 271 -1.89 -2.48 9.20
N ILE A 272 -2.57 -3.30 10.00
CA ILE A 272 -1.92 -4.38 10.77
C ILE A 272 -1.30 -5.40 9.83
N ASP A 273 -2.04 -5.90 8.83
CA ASP A 273 -1.53 -6.87 7.85
C ASP A 273 -0.31 -6.33 7.09
N THR A 274 -0.31 -5.02 6.78
CA THR A 274 0.83 -4.37 6.11
C THR A 274 2.03 -4.26 7.05
N HIS A 275 1.82 -3.91 8.32
CA HIS A 275 2.88 -3.87 9.32
C HIS A 275 3.49 -5.27 9.53
N ASP A 276 2.66 -6.30 9.67
CA ASP A 276 3.11 -7.69 9.82
C ASP A 276 3.90 -8.16 8.59
N TYR A 277 3.49 -7.75 7.37
CA TYR A 277 4.26 -7.99 6.15
C TYR A 277 5.65 -7.33 6.20
N MET A 278 5.76 -6.10 6.71
CA MET A 278 7.04 -5.41 6.84
C MET A 278 7.95 -6.10 7.87
N GLU A 279 7.41 -6.53 9.02
CA GLU A 279 8.16 -7.30 10.01
C GLU A 279 8.65 -8.64 9.43
N ARG A 280 7.78 -9.36 8.72
CA ARG A 280 8.15 -10.62 8.06
C ARG A 280 9.23 -10.41 6.99
N SER A 281 9.18 -9.30 6.26
CA SER A 281 10.18 -8.96 5.24
C SER A 281 11.54 -8.69 5.87
N ALA A 282 11.59 -8.02 7.02
CA ALA A 282 12.84 -7.77 7.76
C ALA A 282 13.57 -9.06 8.20
N LEU A 283 12.84 -10.17 8.36
CA LEU A 283 13.44 -11.50 8.61
C LEU A 283 14.32 -11.99 7.46
N TYR A 284 14.27 -11.36 6.28
CA TYR A 284 15.18 -11.67 5.17
C TYR A 284 16.65 -11.58 5.62
N THR A 285 17.03 -10.50 6.30
CA THR A 285 18.40 -10.28 6.78
C THR A 285 18.80 -11.30 7.84
N GLU A 286 17.89 -11.64 8.76
CA GLU A 286 18.15 -12.65 9.81
C GLU A 286 18.39 -14.04 9.20
N ASN A 287 17.60 -14.40 8.19
CA ASN A 287 17.70 -15.70 7.53
C ASN A 287 18.78 -15.77 6.46
N HIS A 288 19.32 -14.62 6.01
CA HIS A 288 20.18 -14.53 4.84
C HIS A 288 21.42 -15.42 4.95
N ASP A 289 22.22 -15.26 6.01
CA ASP A 289 23.53 -15.93 6.11
C ASP A 289 23.40 -17.46 6.13
N GLY A 290 22.36 -17.97 6.81
CA GLY A 290 22.06 -19.40 6.84
C GLY A 290 21.68 -19.95 5.47
N LYS A 291 20.79 -19.24 4.74
CA LYS A 291 20.37 -19.61 3.38
C LYS A 291 21.55 -19.54 2.41
N PHE A 292 22.32 -18.46 2.44
CA PHE A 292 23.47 -18.26 1.58
C PHE A 292 24.55 -19.33 1.82
N ALA A 293 24.82 -19.69 3.08
CA ALA A 293 25.74 -20.78 3.40
C ALA A 293 25.27 -22.12 2.83
N ALA A 294 23.97 -22.42 2.91
CA ALA A 294 23.37 -23.66 2.41
C ALA A 294 23.17 -23.71 0.88
N LEU A 295 23.19 -22.56 0.20
CA LEU A 295 22.94 -22.45 -1.24
C LEU A 295 23.98 -23.24 -2.05
N GLN A 296 23.46 -24.16 -2.87
CA GLN A 296 24.20 -24.95 -3.85
C GLN A 296 23.95 -24.38 -5.24
N ALA A 297 24.92 -23.66 -5.79
CA ALA A 297 24.81 -23.05 -7.10
C ALA A 297 26.19 -23.02 -7.77
N VAL A 298 26.24 -23.39 -9.04
CA VAL A 298 27.45 -23.40 -9.87
C VAL A 298 27.12 -22.75 -11.21
N GLN A 299 27.98 -21.84 -11.68
CA GLN A 299 27.88 -21.34 -13.05
C GLN A 299 28.49 -22.36 -14.01
N LEU A 300 27.74 -22.72 -15.04
CA LEU A 300 28.23 -23.49 -16.17
C LEU A 300 28.94 -22.56 -17.17
N ASN A 301 30.00 -23.07 -17.79
CA ASN A 301 30.80 -22.35 -18.81
C ASN A 301 31.23 -20.93 -18.40
N PRO A 302 31.85 -20.73 -17.22
CA PRO A 302 32.27 -19.41 -16.78
C PRO A 302 33.33 -18.82 -17.72
N ALA A 303 33.43 -17.49 -17.75
CA ALA A 303 34.57 -16.81 -18.36
C ALA A 303 35.87 -17.17 -17.62
N GLU A 304 36.95 -17.41 -18.37
CA GLU A 304 38.31 -17.59 -17.81
C GLU A 304 39.07 -16.26 -17.67
N TYR A 305 38.40 -15.13 -17.87
CA TYR A 305 38.95 -13.78 -17.84
C TYR A 305 37.99 -12.83 -17.11
N PRO A 306 38.47 -11.65 -16.64
CA PRO A 306 37.62 -10.63 -16.03
C PRO A 306 36.46 -10.24 -16.95
N ASN A 307 35.24 -10.34 -16.46
CA ASN A 307 34.03 -10.10 -17.24
C ASN A 307 32.96 -9.45 -16.38
N THR A 308 32.08 -8.65 -16.99
CA THR A 308 31.02 -7.94 -16.26
C THR A 308 29.65 -8.29 -16.80
N VAL A 309 28.72 -8.63 -15.90
CA VAL A 309 27.29 -8.73 -16.17
C VAL A 309 26.60 -7.53 -15.54
N VAL A 310 25.84 -6.77 -16.33
CA VAL A 310 25.09 -5.60 -15.87
C VAL A 310 23.59 -5.91 -15.90
N VAL A 311 22.90 -5.66 -14.79
CA VAL A 311 21.43 -5.71 -14.69
C VAL A 311 20.94 -4.31 -14.37
N VAL A 312 20.18 -3.71 -15.27
CA VAL A 312 19.56 -2.40 -15.08
C VAL A 312 18.08 -2.58 -14.81
N ILE A 313 17.65 -2.11 -13.63
CA ILE A 313 16.26 -2.11 -13.19
C ILE A 313 15.71 -0.72 -13.47
N GLY A 314 14.83 -0.63 -14.47
CA GLY A 314 14.07 0.58 -14.79
C GLY A 314 12.93 0.81 -13.81
N GLU A 315 12.37 2.02 -13.85
CA GLU A 315 11.27 2.46 -13.00
C GLU A 315 10.16 3.10 -13.85
N SER A 316 8.93 2.60 -13.70
CA SER A 316 7.72 3.21 -14.27
C SER A 316 7.71 3.38 -15.81
N GLU A 317 8.58 2.71 -16.58
CA GLU A 317 8.63 2.79 -18.04
C GLU A 317 7.70 1.75 -18.72
N THR A 318 6.90 2.19 -19.70
CA THR A 318 5.99 1.32 -20.46
C THR A 318 6.45 1.15 -21.90
N ARG A 319 6.52 -0.10 -22.39
CA ARG A 319 6.84 -0.37 -23.82
C ARG A 319 5.78 0.19 -24.77
N THR A 320 4.58 0.48 -24.27
CA THR A 320 3.47 1.05 -25.06
C THR A 320 3.82 2.42 -25.62
N LEU A 321 4.62 3.19 -24.89
CA LEU A 321 5.04 4.56 -25.21
C LEU A 321 6.54 4.63 -25.54
N MET A 322 7.10 3.56 -26.13
CA MET A 322 8.48 3.53 -26.59
C MET A 322 8.55 3.23 -28.07
N HIS A 323 9.20 4.09 -28.85
CA HIS A 323 9.32 3.91 -30.30
C HIS A 323 9.90 2.53 -30.70
N ALA A 324 10.89 2.04 -29.95
CA ALA A 324 11.54 0.75 -30.23
C ALA A 324 10.56 -0.45 -30.21
N PHE A 325 9.48 -0.35 -29.43
CA PHE A 325 8.43 -1.37 -29.29
C PHE A 325 7.12 -0.99 -30.01
N ASN A 326 6.83 0.29 -30.16
CA ASN A 326 5.67 0.83 -30.85
C ASN A 326 6.10 1.88 -31.89
N PRO A 327 6.32 1.48 -33.15
CA PRO A 327 6.77 2.39 -34.22
C PRO A 327 5.81 3.54 -34.57
N ASN A 328 4.58 3.54 -34.03
CA ASN A 328 3.63 4.63 -34.22
C ASN A 328 3.77 5.74 -33.15
N HIS A 329 4.62 5.53 -32.15
CA HIS A 329 4.90 6.51 -31.10
C HIS A 329 5.99 7.50 -31.54
N VAL A 330 6.20 8.59 -30.80
CA VAL A 330 7.29 9.54 -31.10
C VAL A 330 8.66 8.88 -30.93
N GLU A 331 9.67 9.30 -31.69
CA GLU A 331 11.05 8.77 -31.65
C GLU A 331 11.78 9.11 -30.33
N ASN A 332 11.33 8.52 -29.22
CA ASN A 332 11.85 8.74 -27.87
C ASN A 332 12.86 7.67 -27.41
N THR A 333 13.21 6.71 -28.25
CA THR A 333 14.21 5.67 -27.95
C THR A 333 15.19 5.47 -29.11
N PRO A 334 15.94 6.49 -29.54
CA PRO A 334 16.82 6.40 -30.70
C PRO A 334 17.92 5.34 -30.56
N TRP A 335 18.57 5.21 -29.40
CA TRP A 335 19.62 4.20 -29.19
C TRP A 335 19.05 2.79 -29.22
N LEU A 336 17.97 2.52 -28.47
CA LEU A 336 17.37 1.18 -28.45
C LEU A 336 16.77 0.79 -29.82
N THR A 337 16.27 1.75 -30.59
CA THR A 337 15.83 1.52 -31.97
C THR A 337 17.00 1.07 -32.85
N ALA A 338 18.19 1.67 -32.69
CA ALA A 338 19.39 1.25 -33.41
C ALA A 338 19.88 -0.15 -32.94
N MET A 339 19.86 -0.41 -31.63
CA MET A 339 20.26 -1.71 -31.08
C MET A 339 19.33 -2.86 -31.50
N LYS A 340 18.08 -2.57 -31.88
CA LYS A 340 17.17 -3.60 -32.42
C LYS A 340 17.69 -4.28 -33.69
N GLU A 341 18.53 -3.58 -34.47
CA GLU A 341 19.17 -4.10 -35.68
C GLU A 341 20.50 -4.83 -35.38
N ASP A 342 21.02 -4.71 -34.16
CA ASP A 342 22.23 -5.39 -33.73
C ASP A 342 21.91 -6.86 -33.38
N PRO A 343 22.57 -7.85 -34.00
CA PRO A 343 22.32 -9.27 -33.75
C PRO A 343 22.66 -9.70 -32.32
N ASP A 344 23.45 -8.94 -31.57
CA ASP A 344 23.83 -9.27 -30.19
C ASP A 344 22.77 -8.81 -29.18
N PHE A 345 21.82 -7.97 -29.61
CA PHE A 345 20.68 -7.51 -28.82
C PHE A 345 19.42 -8.33 -29.07
N THR A 346 18.63 -8.51 -28.02
CA THR A 346 17.32 -9.16 -28.09
C THR A 346 16.32 -8.35 -27.27
N LEU A 347 15.35 -7.75 -27.95
CA LEU A 347 14.21 -7.08 -27.34
C LEU A 347 13.07 -8.10 -27.18
N PHE A 348 12.44 -8.12 -26.00
CA PHE A 348 11.35 -9.04 -25.71
C PHE A 348 10.01 -8.34 -25.94
N SER A 349 9.28 -8.77 -26.97
CA SER A 349 8.08 -8.09 -27.46
C SER A 349 6.92 -8.13 -26.45
N ASN A 350 6.87 -9.15 -25.60
CA ASN A 350 5.72 -9.47 -24.74
C ASN A 350 6.10 -9.59 -23.25
N ALA A 351 6.91 -8.66 -22.74
CA ALA A 351 7.23 -8.57 -21.33
C ALA A 351 6.16 -7.76 -20.55
N TYR A 352 5.81 -8.26 -19.37
CA TYR A 352 4.82 -7.69 -18.48
C TYR A 352 5.35 -7.57 -17.06
N SER A 353 4.87 -6.57 -16.35
CA SER A 353 4.98 -6.51 -14.92
C SER A 353 3.91 -7.37 -14.25
N CYS A 354 4.30 -8.09 -13.20
CA CYS A 354 3.37 -8.88 -12.40
C CYS A 354 2.45 -8.00 -11.54
N VAL A 355 2.87 -6.77 -11.20
CA VAL A 355 2.15 -5.78 -10.40
C VAL A 355 2.57 -4.37 -10.82
N TRP A 356 1.72 -3.35 -10.69
CA TRP A 356 2.04 -1.96 -11.09
C TRP A 356 2.75 -1.13 -9.99
N TYR A 357 3.54 -1.79 -9.14
CA TYR A 357 4.23 -1.15 -8.02
C TYR A 357 5.61 -1.75 -7.81
N THR A 358 6.61 -0.90 -7.58
CA THR A 358 8.00 -1.28 -7.38
C THR A 358 8.21 -2.36 -6.33
N VAL A 359 7.67 -2.18 -5.12
CA VAL A 359 7.94 -3.11 -4.00
C VAL A 359 7.43 -4.53 -4.24
N PRO A 360 6.14 -4.76 -4.54
CA PRO A 360 5.63 -6.10 -4.84
C PRO A 360 6.31 -6.78 -6.03
N VAL A 361 6.70 -6.00 -7.05
CA VAL A 361 7.44 -6.51 -8.21
C VAL A 361 8.83 -6.95 -7.80
N LEU A 362 9.64 -6.02 -7.26
CA LEU A 362 11.06 -6.28 -7.01
C LEU A 362 11.30 -7.24 -5.85
N GLU A 363 10.36 -7.37 -4.92
CA GLU A 363 10.34 -8.49 -3.95
C GLU A 363 10.45 -9.86 -4.67
N ARG A 364 9.81 -10.01 -5.84
CA ARG A 364 9.80 -11.24 -6.63
C ARG A 364 10.86 -11.25 -7.71
N ALA A 365 10.96 -10.19 -8.51
CA ALA A 365 11.93 -10.09 -9.60
C ALA A 365 13.39 -10.30 -9.15
N LEU A 366 13.73 -9.93 -7.91
CA LEU A 366 15.07 -10.07 -7.35
C LEU A 366 15.31 -11.41 -6.65
N THR A 367 14.29 -12.26 -6.46
CA THR A 367 14.39 -13.50 -5.69
C THR A 367 13.71 -14.68 -6.38
N GLU A 368 13.94 -15.89 -5.88
CA GLU A 368 13.24 -17.08 -6.40
C GLU A 368 11.72 -17.10 -6.08
N ALA A 369 11.17 -16.14 -5.33
CA ALA A 369 9.74 -16.03 -5.10
C ALA A 369 9.01 -15.50 -6.34
N ASN A 370 7.91 -16.14 -6.74
CA ASN A 370 7.07 -15.69 -7.85
C ASN A 370 5.62 -16.14 -7.65
N PHE A 371 4.69 -15.72 -8.51
CA PHE A 371 3.27 -16.08 -8.36
C PHE A 371 2.93 -17.52 -8.78
N TYR A 372 3.92 -18.29 -9.24
CA TYR A 372 3.78 -19.67 -9.69
C TYR A 372 4.41 -20.68 -8.72
N ASN A 373 4.91 -20.19 -7.58
CA ASN A 373 5.42 -21.01 -6.49
C ASN A 373 4.89 -20.50 -5.14
N ASN A 374 5.20 -21.24 -4.07
CA ASN A 374 4.76 -20.92 -2.71
C ASN A 374 5.93 -20.39 -1.85
N LYS A 375 6.91 -19.72 -2.46
CA LYS A 375 8.06 -19.18 -1.73
C LYS A 375 7.73 -17.78 -1.21
N GLU A 376 8.24 -17.49 -0.03
CA GLU A 376 8.12 -16.20 0.62
C GLU A 376 9.43 -15.44 0.44
N PHE A 377 9.36 -14.10 0.35
CA PHE A 377 10.55 -13.27 0.16
C PHE A 377 11.65 -13.56 1.20
N ASN A 378 11.28 -13.59 2.48
CA ASN A 378 12.23 -13.74 3.58
C ASN A 378 12.97 -15.09 3.60
N SER A 379 12.43 -16.12 2.94
CA SER A 379 13.05 -17.45 2.80
C SER A 379 13.70 -17.69 1.44
N SER A 380 13.62 -16.73 0.53
CA SER A 380 14.09 -16.87 -0.85
C SER A 380 15.56 -16.49 -1.04
N ILE A 381 16.20 -17.11 -2.02
CA ILE A 381 17.52 -16.76 -2.57
C ILE A 381 17.38 -15.61 -3.57
N SER A 382 18.33 -14.67 -3.55
CA SER A 382 18.34 -13.51 -4.47
C SER A 382 19.26 -13.69 -5.68
N ILE A 383 19.10 -12.81 -6.68
CA ILE A 383 20.02 -12.74 -7.83
C ILE A 383 21.47 -12.44 -7.41
N LEU A 384 21.66 -11.69 -6.32
CA LEU A 384 23.00 -11.38 -5.78
C LEU A 384 23.62 -12.63 -5.15
N ASP A 385 22.84 -13.44 -4.45
CA ASP A 385 23.32 -14.69 -3.86
C ASP A 385 23.82 -15.66 -4.94
N MET A 386 23.06 -15.77 -6.03
CA MET A 386 23.41 -16.59 -7.19
C MET A 386 24.69 -16.08 -7.86
N ALA A 387 24.80 -14.77 -8.10
CA ALA A 387 25.99 -14.15 -8.65
C ALA A 387 27.23 -14.37 -7.75
N LYS A 388 27.10 -14.17 -6.44
CA LYS A 388 28.18 -14.43 -5.48
C LYS A 388 28.65 -15.88 -5.50
N LYS A 389 27.72 -16.84 -5.55
CA LYS A 389 28.07 -18.27 -5.67
C LYS A 389 28.75 -18.60 -6.99
N ALA A 390 28.44 -17.87 -8.06
CA ALA A 390 29.15 -17.95 -9.34
C ALA A 390 30.53 -17.23 -9.32
N GLY A 391 30.94 -16.68 -8.18
CA GLY A 391 32.25 -16.03 -8.00
C GLY A 391 32.32 -14.59 -8.49
N TYR A 392 31.17 -13.93 -8.69
CA TYR A 392 31.15 -12.51 -9.02
C TYR A 392 31.34 -11.65 -7.77
N LYS A 393 32.12 -10.57 -7.91
CA LYS A 393 32.03 -9.39 -7.05
C LYS A 393 30.73 -8.67 -7.39
N THR A 394 29.90 -8.42 -6.40
CA THR A 394 28.57 -7.82 -6.59
C THR A 394 28.55 -6.35 -6.21
N TYR A 395 27.96 -5.53 -7.09
CA TYR A 395 27.75 -4.10 -6.90
C TYR A 395 26.26 -3.79 -7.02
N TRP A 396 25.73 -2.95 -6.13
CA TRP A 396 24.39 -2.39 -6.21
C TRP A 396 24.46 -0.87 -6.15
N PHE A 397 24.07 -0.22 -7.24
CA PHE A 397 24.06 1.24 -7.33
C PHE A 397 22.64 1.74 -7.59
N SER A 398 22.13 2.62 -6.73
CA SER A 398 20.74 3.04 -6.77
C SER A 398 20.59 4.56 -6.79
N ASN A 399 19.75 5.06 -7.70
CA ASN A 399 19.26 6.44 -7.66
C ASN A 399 17.89 6.55 -6.98
N GLN A 400 17.21 5.44 -6.73
CA GLN A 400 16.11 5.40 -5.77
C GLN A 400 16.70 5.43 -4.35
N GLY A 401 16.39 6.50 -3.62
CA GLY A 401 16.95 6.77 -2.30
C GLY A 401 16.68 5.65 -1.29
N SER A 402 17.53 5.55 -0.28
CA SER A 402 17.35 4.59 0.81
C SER A 402 16.48 5.14 1.95
N ILE A 403 16.00 6.39 1.84
CA ILE A 403 15.44 7.17 2.95
C ILE A 403 13.93 6.93 3.03
N GLY A 404 13.57 5.84 3.70
CA GLY A 404 12.23 5.56 4.24
C GLY A 404 12.34 5.14 5.71
N VAL A 405 11.22 5.11 6.45
CA VAL A 405 11.19 4.74 7.88
C VAL A 405 11.49 3.24 8.09
N ALA A 406 11.46 2.42 7.03
CA ALA A 406 11.77 0.99 7.06
C ALA A 406 12.52 0.55 5.78
N ASP A 407 13.41 -0.44 5.93
CA ASP A 407 14.07 -1.09 4.79
C ASP A 407 13.02 -1.83 3.93
N THR A 408 12.94 -1.50 2.64
CA THR A 408 12.10 -2.22 1.69
C THR A 408 12.76 -3.55 1.28
N PRO A 409 12.02 -4.54 0.75
CA PRO A 409 12.60 -5.75 0.14
C PRO A 409 13.77 -5.46 -0.81
N ILE A 410 13.70 -4.37 -1.59
CA ILE A 410 14.78 -3.94 -2.48
C ILE A 410 16.03 -3.58 -1.68
N THR A 411 15.88 -2.74 -0.65
CA THR A 411 17.00 -2.32 0.20
C THR A 411 17.61 -3.49 0.96
N LEU A 412 16.78 -4.44 1.41
CA LEU A 412 17.21 -5.65 2.10
C LEU A 412 18.07 -6.54 1.18
N VAL A 413 17.70 -6.72 -0.10
CA VAL A 413 18.53 -7.42 -1.08
C VAL A 413 19.77 -6.60 -1.43
N ALA A 414 19.63 -5.30 -1.74
CA ALA A 414 20.74 -4.43 -2.13
C ALA A 414 21.89 -4.45 -1.11
N LYS A 415 21.57 -4.43 0.19
CA LYS A 415 22.54 -4.48 1.30
C LYS A 415 23.31 -5.79 1.39
N THR A 416 22.89 -6.85 0.69
CA THR A 416 23.68 -8.09 0.60
C THR A 416 24.77 -8.02 -0.46
N ALA A 417 24.78 -7.02 -1.36
CA ALA A 417 25.88 -6.82 -2.30
C ALA A 417 27.21 -6.56 -1.58
N ASP A 418 28.33 -6.86 -2.24
CA ASP A 418 29.65 -6.58 -1.66
C ASP A 418 29.96 -5.08 -1.61
N VAL A 419 29.36 -4.32 -2.52
CA VAL A 419 29.35 -2.85 -2.52
C VAL A 419 27.93 -2.40 -2.81
N SER A 420 27.34 -1.57 -1.94
CA SER A 420 26.03 -0.95 -2.16
C SER A 420 26.12 0.56 -1.92
N GLU A 421 25.70 1.36 -2.89
CA GLU A 421 25.83 2.83 -2.84
C GLU A 421 24.58 3.51 -3.42
N TRP A 422 24.21 4.65 -2.82
CA TRP A 422 23.04 5.44 -3.20
C TRP A 422 23.43 6.85 -3.61
N VAL A 423 22.84 7.37 -4.68
CA VAL A 423 23.13 8.72 -5.21
C VAL A 423 22.86 9.82 -4.17
N ASP A 424 21.74 9.73 -3.45
CA ASP A 424 21.32 10.70 -2.44
C ASP A 424 22.27 10.76 -1.23
N GLN A 425 22.87 9.63 -0.85
CA GLN A 425 23.82 9.52 0.25
C GLN A 425 25.24 9.92 -0.15
N GLU A 426 25.73 9.40 -1.27
CA GLU A 426 27.14 9.45 -1.64
C GLU A 426 27.50 10.67 -2.48
N LEU A 427 26.60 11.09 -3.38
CA LEU A 427 26.88 12.19 -4.30
C LEU A 427 26.30 13.50 -3.81
N LYS A 428 25.13 13.50 -3.15
CA LYS A 428 24.43 14.70 -2.61
C LYS A 428 24.27 15.87 -3.60
N GLN A 429 24.45 15.60 -4.89
CA GLN A 429 24.66 16.62 -5.93
C GLN A 429 23.65 16.51 -7.09
N SER A 430 22.98 15.37 -7.27
CA SER A 430 22.03 15.15 -8.35
C SER A 430 20.96 14.14 -7.94
N THR A 431 19.74 14.28 -8.47
CA THR A 431 18.65 13.30 -8.38
C THR A 431 18.42 12.57 -9.71
N MET A 432 19.27 12.82 -10.71
CA MET A 432 19.13 12.29 -12.08
C MET A 432 19.93 11.01 -12.27
N ASP A 433 19.40 10.08 -13.08
CA ASP A 433 20.01 8.76 -13.30
C ASP A 433 21.40 8.79 -13.93
N GLY A 434 21.75 9.84 -14.68
CA GLY A 434 23.12 10.03 -15.19
C GLY A 434 24.18 10.10 -14.08
N ALA A 435 23.80 10.33 -12.82
CA ALA A 435 24.71 10.27 -11.68
C ALA A 435 25.27 8.85 -11.44
N LEU A 436 24.52 7.79 -11.80
CA LEU A 436 24.94 6.40 -11.65
C LEU A 436 26.18 6.05 -12.49
N LEU A 437 26.42 6.79 -13.57
CA LEU A 437 27.63 6.62 -14.40
C LEU A 437 28.92 6.87 -13.61
N GLN A 438 28.87 7.68 -12.55
CA GLN A 438 30.03 7.91 -11.67
C GLN A 438 30.34 6.70 -10.79
N PHE A 439 29.33 5.89 -10.44
CA PHE A 439 29.53 4.66 -9.66
C PHE A 439 30.07 3.52 -10.52
N LEU A 440 29.69 3.45 -11.80
CA LEU A 440 30.29 2.48 -12.74
C LEU A 440 31.81 2.61 -12.84
N GLN A 441 32.36 3.82 -12.63
CA GLN A 441 33.81 4.05 -12.62
C GLN A 441 34.53 3.44 -11.40
N ARG A 442 33.78 3.00 -10.38
CA ARG A 442 34.33 2.38 -9.17
C ARG A 442 34.45 0.85 -9.28
N VAL A 443 33.87 0.26 -10.33
CA VAL A 443 33.93 -1.18 -10.58
C VAL A 443 35.34 -1.55 -11.07
N ASP A 444 35.98 -2.53 -10.43
CA ASP A 444 37.32 -2.98 -10.83
C ASP A 444 37.25 -3.79 -12.14
N PRO A 445 37.84 -3.33 -13.24
CA PRO A 445 37.79 -4.04 -14.53
C PRO A 445 38.58 -5.36 -14.55
N ASN A 446 39.40 -5.62 -13.53
CA ASN A 446 40.19 -6.86 -13.41
C ASN A 446 39.48 -7.95 -12.61
N GLU A 447 38.28 -7.67 -12.10
CA GLU A 447 37.44 -8.62 -11.39
C GLU A 447 36.34 -9.19 -12.30
N LYS A 448 35.69 -10.24 -11.80
CA LYS A 448 34.46 -10.77 -12.37
C LYS A 448 33.29 -10.06 -11.69
N ASN A 449 32.58 -9.19 -12.39
CA ASN A 449 31.64 -8.25 -11.77
C ASN A 449 30.18 -8.56 -12.12
N PHE A 450 29.31 -8.45 -11.13
CA PHE A 450 27.86 -8.43 -11.32
C PHE A 450 27.34 -7.11 -10.78
N VAL A 451 26.87 -6.24 -11.67
CA VAL A 451 26.52 -4.85 -11.35
C VAL A 451 25.03 -4.66 -11.54
N VAL A 452 24.32 -4.29 -10.46
CA VAL A 452 22.93 -3.87 -10.51
C VAL A 452 22.86 -2.35 -10.48
N LEU A 453 22.17 -1.75 -11.46
CA LEU A 453 21.85 -0.33 -11.51
C LEU A 453 20.34 -0.16 -11.35
N HIS A 454 19.91 0.58 -10.33
CA HIS A 454 18.48 0.84 -10.07
C HIS A 454 18.13 2.30 -10.34
N LEU A 455 17.34 2.51 -11.40
CA LEU A 455 17.02 3.83 -11.94
C LEU A 455 15.82 4.47 -11.21
N MET A 456 15.75 5.79 -11.23
CA MET A 456 14.52 6.55 -10.96
C MET A 456 13.62 6.59 -12.20
N GLY A 457 14.20 6.43 -13.40
CA GLY A 457 13.50 6.17 -14.65
C GLY A 457 12.39 7.17 -14.95
N SER A 458 11.24 6.62 -15.31
CA SER A 458 10.03 7.37 -15.66
C SER A 458 9.09 7.53 -14.47
N HIS A 459 9.59 7.58 -13.23
CA HIS A 459 8.75 7.80 -12.04
C HIS A 459 7.98 9.13 -12.15
N ILE A 460 6.74 9.15 -11.66
CA ILE A 460 5.84 10.32 -11.71
C ILE A 460 6.47 11.56 -11.05
N GLU A 461 6.03 12.75 -11.50
CA GLU A 461 6.79 14.01 -11.53
C GLU A 461 7.89 13.99 -12.61
N TYR A 462 7.50 13.58 -13.82
CA TYR A 462 8.33 13.33 -14.99
C TYR A 462 9.35 14.44 -15.28
N ARG A 463 8.98 15.72 -15.10
CA ARG A 463 9.91 16.86 -15.30
C ARG A 463 11.14 16.85 -14.40
N ASN A 464 11.08 16.15 -13.29
CA ASN A 464 12.18 16.02 -12.35
C ASN A 464 13.07 14.80 -12.66
N ARG A 465 12.85 14.10 -13.78
CA ARG A 465 13.56 12.87 -14.15
C ARG A 465 14.55 13.06 -15.30
N TYR A 466 14.47 14.18 -16.01
CA TYR A 466 15.38 14.49 -17.12
C TYR A 466 15.90 15.93 -16.98
N PRO A 467 17.14 16.21 -17.42
CA PRO A 467 17.68 17.56 -17.39
C PRO A 467 17.16 18.37 -18.59
N LYS A 468 17.31 19.69 -18.56
CA LYS A 468 16.69 20.61 -19.52
C LYS A 468 17.02 20.29 -20.99
N GLU A 469 18.19 19.73 -21.24
CA GLU A 469 18.68 19.33 -22.57
C GLU A 469 17.83 18.22 -23.20
N PHE A 470 17.12 17.45 -22.39
CA PHE A 470 16.25 16.35 -22.81
C PHE A 470 14.77 16.76 -22.91
N GLN A 471 14.44 18.04 -22.72
CA GLN A 471 13.08 18.55 -22.92
C GLN A 471 12.77 18.75 -24.43
N VAL A 472 12.68 17.64 -25.17
CA VAL A 472 12.50 17.63 -26.63
C VAL A 472 11.02 17.66 -27.01
N PHE A 473 10.21 16.82 -26.37
CA PHE A 473 8.77 16.76 -26.58
C PHE A 473 8.05 17.78 -25.69
N ASN A 474 7.07 18.48 -26.25
CA ASN A 474 6.27 19.47 -25.52
C ASN A 474 4.89 19.62 -26.17
N ASP A 475 3.84 19.33 -25.41
CA ASP A 475 2.43 19.44 -25.82
C ASP A 475 1.71 20.61 -25.13
N GLY A 476 2.44 21.47 -24.41
CA GLY A 476 1.90 22.59 -23.64
C GLY A 476 1.32 22.20 -22.27
N THR A 477 1.37 20.92 -21.90
CA THR A 477 0.92 20.43 -20.59
C THR A 477 2.12 20.16 -19.66
N VAL A 478 1.86 19.83 -18.39
CA VAL A 478 2.89 19.62 -17.36
C VAL A 478 2.68 18.27 -16.70
N ASN A 479 3.75 17.48 -16.58
CA ASN A 479 3.78 16.13 -16.02
C ASN A 479 2.74 15.20 -16.66
N GLN A 480 2.66 15.24 -17.98
CA GLN A 480 1.78 14.41 -18.82
C GLN A 480 2.62 13.68 -19.87
N GLN A 481 2.00 13.21 -20.96
CA GLN A 481 2.65 12.36 -21.96
C GLN A 481 3.93 12.96 -22.56
N ALA A 482 3.96 14.23 -22.97
CA ALA A 482 5.20 14.80 -23.53
C ALA A 482 6.37 14.83 -22.52
N ASP A 483 6.08 15.08 -21.24
CA ASP A 483 7.11 15.01 -20.20
C ASP A 483 7.53 13.57 -19.93
N PHE A 484 6.62 12.60 -20.01
CA PHE A 484 6.94 11.16 -19.96
C PHE A 484 7.83 10.75 -21.16
N ASP A 485 7.54 11.22 -22.38
CA ASP A 485 8.36 10.90 -23.55
C ASP A 485 9.79 11.43 -23.40
N ASN A 486 9.98 12.55 -22.68
CA ASN A 486 11.30 13.07 -22.33
C ASN A 486 12.01 12.23 -21.26
N THR A 487 11.30 11.60 -20.31
CA THR A 487 11.91 10.65 -19.37
C THR A 487 12.44 9.44 -20.10
N VAL A 488 11.65 8.87 -21.02
CA VAL A 488 12.03 7.72 -21.86
C VAL A 488 13.27 8.06 -22.70
N LEU A 489 13.31 9.25 -23.32
CA LEU A 489 14.48 9.70 -24.08
C LEU A 489 15.74 9.83 -23.22
N TYR A 490 15.60 10.31 -21.99
CA TYR A 490 16.72 10.39 -21.07
C TYR A 490 17.16 9.01 -20.58
N THR A 491 16.23 8.10 -20.28
CA THR A 491 16.53 6.71 -19.93
C THR A 491 17.24 5.98 -21.06
N ASP A 492 16.78 6.12 -22.31
CA ASP A 492 17.45 5.58 -23.51
C ASP A 492 18.90 6.06 -23.62
N TRP A 493 19.14 7.35 -23.39
CA TRP A 493 20.50 7.90 -23.35
C TRP A 493 21.32 7.33 -22.19
N VAL A 494 20.79 7.27 -20.96
CA VAL A 494 21.51 6.70 -19.80
C VAL A 494 21.89 5.24 -20.07
N LEU A 495 20.97 4.43 -20.62
CA LEU A 495 21.23 3.04 -21.00
C LEU A 495 22.35 2.93 -22.04
N SER A 496 22.38 3.83 -23.04
CA SER A 496 23.49 3.89 -24.00
C SER A 496 24.84 4.16 -23.32
N GLN A 497 24.88 5.08 -22.35
CA GLN A 497 26.12 5.42 -21.65
C GLN A 497 26.60 4.26 -20.75
N ILE A 498 25.67 3.56 -20.10
CA ILE A 498 25.97 2.35 -19.32
C ILE A 498 26.58 1.28 -20.22
N PHE A 499 25.92 1.01 -21.36
CA PHE A 499 26.36 -0.01 -22.32
C PHE A 499 27.76 0.28 -22.86
N GLU A 500 27.98 1.48 -23.40
CA GLU A 500 29.27 1.85 -24.00
C GLU A 500 30.39 1.84 -22.95
N TYR A 501 30.15 2.41 -21.76
CA TYR A 501 31.16 2.40 -20.70
C TYR A 501 31.53 0.98 -20.29
N ALA A 502 30.54 0.11 -20.06
CA ALA A 502 30.81 -1.26 -19.63
C ALA A 502 31.49 -2.08 -20.74
N LYS A 503 31.11 -1.87 -22.01
CA LYS A 503 31.72 -2.52 -23.17
C LYS A 503 33.19 -2.11 -23.33
N GLU A 504 33.50 -0.83 -23.21
CA GLU A 504 34.85 -0.30 -23.38
C GLU A 504 35.79 -0.56 -22.20
N ASN A 505 35.25 -0.55 -20.96
CA ASN A 505 36.08 -0.49 -19.76
C ASN A 505 35.94 -1.71 -18.84
N LEU A 506 34.83 -2.45 -18.89
CA LEU A 506 34.50 -3.48 -17.89
C LEU A 506 34.39 -4.89 -18.48
N ASN A 507 34.81 -5.11 -19.74
CA ASN A 507 34.67 -6.41 -20.41
C ASN A 507 33.22 -6.92 -20.34
N LEU A 508 32.27 -6.11 -20.82
CA LEU A 508 30.84 -6.42 -20.78
C LEU A 508 30.54 -7.76 -21.46
N ASP A 509 30.05 -8.70 -20.68
CA ASP A 509 29.70 -10.06 -21.12
C ASP A 509 28.22 -10.14 -21.46
N ALA A 510 27.37 -9.54 -20.62
CA ALA A 510 25.93 -9.42 -20.82
C ALA A 510 25.38 -8.15 -20.17
N MET A 511 24.34 -7.57 -20.77
CA MET A 511 23.54 -6.49 -20.16
C MET A 511 22.06 -6.87 -20.22
N ILE A 512 21.35 -6.74 -19.12
CA ILE A 512 19.91 -6.99 -19.02
C ILE A 512 19.22 -5.70 -18.59
N TYR A 513 18.11 -5.36 -19.24
CA TYR A 513 17.22 -4.28 -18.82
C TYR A 513 15.79 -4.77 -18.71
N PHE A 514 15.10 -4.38 -17.64
CA PHE A 514 13.65 -4.46 -17.54
C PHE A 514 13.12 -3.32 -16.67
N SER A 515 11.95 -2.78 -16.99
CA SER A 515 11.24 -1.90 -16.07
C SER A 515 10.51 -2.71 -15.00
N ASP A 516 10.45 -2.20 -13.78
CA ASP A 516 9.68 -2.80 -12.69
C ASP A 516 8.18 -2.81 -13.01
N HIS A 517 7.63 -1.71 -13.51
CA HIS A 517 6.31 -1.55 -14.05
C HIS A 517 6.30 -0.37 -15.03
N GLY A 518 5.16 -0.10 -15.66
CA GLY A 518 4.93 1.06 -16.50
C GLY A 518 4.17 2.17 -15.78
N SER A 519 3.97 3.28 -16.47
CA SER A 519 3.13 4.39 -16.04
C SER A 519 2.14 4.76 -17.14
N ASP A 520 0.99 5.28 -16.75
CA ASP A 520 0.00 5.84 -17.67
C ASP A 520 -0.06 7.37 -17.43
N PRO A 521 0.69 8.18 -18.20
CA PRO A 521 0.85 9.60 -17.92
C PRO A 521 -0.49 10.34 -17.94
N ASP A 522 -1.45 9.90 -18.75
CA ASP A 522 -2.78 10.50 -18.86
C ASP A 522 -3.67 10.28 -17.61
N LYS A 523 -3.33 9.26 -16.80
CA LYS A 523 -4.12 8.87 -15.60
C LYS A 523 -3.46 9.26 -14.27
N GLY A 524 -2.16 9.59 -14.26
CA GLY A 524 -1.39 9.89 -13.05
C GLY A 524 -1.25 8.70 -12.09
N ARG A 525 -0.92 8.95 -10.81
CA ARG A 525 -0.75 7.89 -9.79
C ARG A 525 -2.12 7.35 -9.36
N GLN A 526 -2.56 6.26 -9.98
CA GLN A 526 -3.78 5.53 -9.58
C GLN A 526 -3.41 4.20 -8.95
N PRO A 527 -3.77 3.97 -7.68
CA PRO A 527 -3.39 2.75 -7.00
C PRO A 527 -4.20 1.53 -7.44
N ASP A 528 -5.41 1.70 -8.03
CA ASP A 528 -6.36 0.58 -8.13
C ASP A 528 -7.21 0.48 -9.43
N ASP A 529 -7.38 1.51 -10.28
CA ASP A 529 -7.96 1.39 -11.65
C ASP A 529 -6.87 1.53 -12.71
N ILE A 530 -6.47 0.42 -13.33
CA ILE A 530 -5.26 0.46 -14.14
C ILE A 530 -5.31 -0.41 -15.38
N SER A 531 -5.12 0.28 -16.50
CA SER A 531 -5.00 -0.27 -17.84
C SER A 531 -3.80 -1.22 -17.91
N PHE A 532 -3.77 -2.10 -18.91
CA PHE A 532 -2.58 -2.90 -19.17
C PHE A 532 -1.37 -2.06 -19.59
N LYS A 533 -1.54 -0.77 -19.91
CA LYS A 533 -0.43 0.16 -20.22
C LYS A 533 0.63 0.18 -19.11
N VAL A 534 0.22 0.18 -17.84
CA VAL A 534 1.17 0.15 -16.70
C VAL A 534 1.79 -1.23 -16.46
N LEU A 535 1.28 -2.27 -17.11
CA LEU A 535 1.78 -3.63 -16.96
C LEU A 535 2.66 -4.02 -18.15
N ARG A 536 2.55 -3.38 -19.32
CA ARG A 536 3.43 -3.65 -20.47
C ARG A 536 4.77 -2.94 -20.28
N ILE A 537 5.81 -3.69 -19.95
CA ILE A 537 7.14 -3.14 -19.65
C ILE A 537 8.11 -3.38 -20.81
N PRO A 538 9.12 -2.52 -21.01
CA PRO A 538 10.26 -2.85 -21.85
C PRO A 538 11.15 -3.88 -21.17
N MET A 539 11.70 -4.77 -21.99
CA MET A 539 12.75 -5.70 -21.58
C MET A 539 13.66 -6.00 -22.76
N PHE A 540 14.97 -6.00 -22.53
CA PHE A 540 15.96 -6.45 -23.51
C PHE A 540 17.17 -7.09 -22.84
N CYS A 541 17.95 -7.84 -23.61
CA CYS A 541 19.30 -8.20 -23.23
C CYS A 541 20.29 -8.08 -24.38
N TYR A 542 21.53 -7.78 -24.04
CA TYR A 542 22.71 -7.88 -24.89
C TYR A 542 23.59 -9.03 -24.42
N LEU A 543 24.16 -9.78 -25.37
CA LEU A 543 25.09 -10.87 -25.11
C LEU A 543 26.33 -10.70 -26.01
N SER A 544 27.51 -10.52 -25.40
CA SER A 544 28.76 -10.32 -26.15
C SER A 544 29.15 -11.54 -26.99
N GLU A 545 29.99 -11.35 -28.02
CA GLU A 545 30.55 -12.47 -28.80
C GLU A 545 31.23 -13.54 -27.92
N GLY A 546 31.95 -13.10 -26.87
CA GLY A 546 32.62 -13.98 -25.92
C GLY A 546 31.63 -14.80 -25.09
N TYR A 547 30.53 -14.19 -24.66
CA TYR A 547 29.43 -14.88 -24.00
C TYR A 547 28.78 -15.91 -24.95
N GLN A 548 28.48 -15.50 -26.18
CA GLN A 548 27.79 -16.34 -27.15
C GLN A 548 28.57 -17.61 -27.49
N ALA A 549 29.89 -17.49 -27.64
CA ALA A 549 30.78 -18.64 -27.87
C ALA A 549 30.78 -19.66 -26.72
N ARG A 550 30.62 -19.21 -25.47
CA ARG A 550 30.58 -20.09 -24.28
C ARG A 550 29.20 -20.67 -24.01
N ASN A 551 28.13 -19.96 -24.38
CA ASN A 551 26.75 -20.29 -23.99
C ASN A 551 25.79 -20.38 -25.19
N PRO A 552 26.08 -21.18 -26.22
CA PRO A 552 25.26 -21.21 -27.45
C PRO A 552 23.80 -21.61 -27.20
N GLU A 553 23.53 -22.55 -26.28
CA GLU A 553 22.16 -22.96 -25.95
C GLU A 553 21.35 -21.84 -25.28
N VAL A 554 21.99 -21.02 -24.44
CA VAL A 554 21.33 -19.87 -23.79
C VAL A 554 21.00 -18.80 -24.83
N VAL A 555 21.93 -18.53 -25.74
CA VAL A 555 21.72 -17.59 -26.86
C VAL A 555 20.57 -18.06 -27.75
N GLU A 556 20.55 -19.35 -28.10
CA GLU A 556 19.48 -19.96 -28.88
C GLU A 556 18.13 -19.78 -28.18
N ALA A 557 18.04 -20.09 -26.88
CA ALA A 557 16.83 -19.93 -26.10
C ALA A 557 16.34 -18.48 -26.06
N VAL A 558 17.22 -17.52 -25.77
CA VAL A 558 16.90 -16.08 -25.75
C VAL A 558 16.33 -15.64 -27.11
N LYS A 559 16.96 -16.02 -28.22
CA LYS A 559 16.51 -15.65 -29.57
C LYS A 559 15.19 -16.32 -29.94
N GLN A 560 15.00 -17.60 -29.60
CA GLN A 560 13.76 -18.34 -29.86
C GLN A 560 12.58 -17.85 -29.02
N ASN A 561 12.84 -17.38 -27.80
CA ASN A 561 11.81 -16.98 -26.86
C ASN A 561 11.49 -15.49 -26.89
N LYS A 562 12.16 -14.67 -27.71
CA LYS A 562 12.00 -13.20 -27.74
C LYS A 562 10.55 -12.70 -27.89
N ASP A 563 9.70 -13.45 -28.59
CA ASP A 563 8.30 -13.11 -28.84
C ASP A 563 7.32 -13.83 -27.90
N LYS A 564 7.83 -14.66 -26.96
CA LYS A 564 7.00 -15.31 -25.94
C LYS A 564 6.62 -14.32 -24.84
N PHE A 565 5.53 -14.62 -24.15
CA PHE A 565 5.02 -13.81 -23.04
C PHE A 565 5.85 -14.05 -21.79
N PHE A 566 6.05 -13.02 -20.98
CA PHE A 566 6.86 -13.07 -19.77
C PHE A 566 6.27 -12.14 -18.71
N THR A 567 6.34 -12.52 -17.43
CA THR A 567 6.05 -11.63 -16.29
C THR A 567 7.30 -11.47 -15.45
N ASN A 568 7.61 -10.25 -15.02
CA ASN A 568 8.89 -9.92 -14.37
C ASN A 568 9.08 -10.46 -12.94
N ASP A 569 8.07 -11.10 -12.34
CA ASP A 569 8.29 -11.99 -11.19
C ASP A 569 9.16 -13.21 -11.55
N LEU A 570 9.37 -13.48 -12.84
CA LEU A 570 10.32 -14.48 -13.35
C LEU A 570 11.69 -13.90 -13.73
N ALA A 571 11.98 -12.63 -13.40
CA ALA A 571 13.26 -12.00 -13.74
C ALA A 571 14.46 -12.68 -13.04
N TYR A 572 14.28 -13.21 -11.83
CA TYR A 572 15.28 -14.02 -11.15
C TYR A 572 15.70 -15.24 -11.99
N GLU A 573 14.72 -15.97 -12.54
CA GLU A 573 14.97 -17.14 -13.39
C GLU A 573 15.64 -16.73 -14.70
N PHE A 574 15.25 -15.57 -15.27
CA PHE A 574 15.91 -15.03 -16.45
C PHE A 574 17.38 -14.69 -16.19
N VAL A 575 17.69 -13.96 -15.11
CA VAL A 575 19.06 -13.61 -14.71
C VAL A 575 19.88 -14.87 -14.43
N CYS A 576 19.33 -15.86 -13.71
CA CYS A 576 20.00 -17.14 -13.48
C CYS A 576 20.28 -17.91 -14.78
N GLY A 577 19.35 -17.85 -15.74
CA GLY A 577 19.54 -18.43 -17.07
C GLY A 577 20.65 -17.75 -17.86
N ILE A 578 20.72 -16.40 -17.84
CA ILE A 578 21.83 -15.65 -18.45
C ILE A 578 23.15 -15.92 -17.73
N LEU A 579 23.15 -16.09 -16.41
CA LEU A 579 24.36 -16.52 -15.69
C LEU A 579 24.72 -17.99 -15.96
N ASN A 580 23.87 -18.75 -16.68
CA ASN A 580 23.98 -20.18 -16.94
C ASN A 580 24.17 -21.00 -15.65
N MET A 581 23.30 -20.75 -14.67
CA MET A 581 23.38 -21.37 -13.35
C MET A 581 22.82 -22.79 -13.33
N GLN A 582 23.48 -23.67 -12.57
CA GLN A 582 22.93 -24.94 -12.11
C GLN A 582 22.74 -24.89 -10.60
N SER A 583 21.48 -24.99 -10.16
CA SER A 583 21.11 -24.94 -8.74
C SER A 583 19.73 -25.58 -8.51
N PRO A 584 19.47 -26.18 -7.33
CA PRO A 584 18.11 -26.51 -6.89
C PRO A 584 17.19 -25.29 -6.73
N ASN A 585 17.77 -24.09 -6.62
CA ASN A 585 17.09 -22.81 -6.47
C ASN A 585 16.88 -22.08 -7.82
N TYR A 586 17.05 -22.77 -8.95
CA TYR A 586 16.81 -22.26 -10.30
C TYR A 586 15.91 -23.24 -11.06
N ASP A 587 14.78 -22.76 -11.58
CA ASP A 587 13.85 -23.56 -12.40
C ASP A 587 13.95 -23.15 -13.89
N PRO A 588 14.65 -23.95 -14.73
CA PRO A 588 14.81 -23.63 -16.14
C PRO A 588 13.48 -23.61 -16.90
N THR A 589 12.41 -24.22 -16.38
CA THR A 589 11.09 -24.17 -17.03
C THR A 589 10.38 -22.82 -16.89
N TYR A 590 10.87 -21.98 -15.97
CA TYR A 590 10.45 -20.59 -15.75
C TYR A 590 11.48 -19.56 -16.24
N SER A 591 12.54 -19.97 -16.93
CA SER A 591 13.54 -19.04 -17.48
C SER A 591 13.38 -18.85 -18.98
N ILE A 592 13.14 -17.61 -19.40
CA ILE A 592 13.03 -17.28 -20.83
C ILE A 592 14.38 -17.43 -21.57
N ALA A 593 15.48 -17.55 -20.83
CA ALA A 593 16.81 -17.89 -21.31
C ALA A 593 17.07 -19.42 -21.36
N SER A 594 16.03 -20.24 -21.21
CA SER A 594 16.12 -21.71 -21.31
C SER A 594 15.31 -22.27 -22.48
N LEU A 595 15.84 -23.30 -23.13
CA LEU A 595 15.10 -24.10 -24.11
C LEU A 595 13.93 -24.89 -23.47
N GLN A 596 13.90 -24.99 -22.14
CA GLN A 596 12.82 -25.64 -21.38
C GLN A 596 11.65 -24.70 -21.05
N TRP A 597 11.71 -23.43 -21.47
CA TRP A 597 10.62 -22.47 -21.28
C TRP A 597 9.28 -23.04 -21.75
N LYS A 598 8.35 -23.20 -20.82
CA LYS A 598 7.03 -23.83 -21.08
C LYS A 598 5.84 -22.90 -20.89
N MET A 599 6.04 -21.72 -20.31
CA MET A 599 4.93 -20.83 -19.97
C MET A 599 4.30 -20.26 -21.24
N GLU A 600 2.99 -20.43 -21.36
CA GLU A 600 2.18 -19.76 -22.36
C GLU A 600 1.49 -18.55 -21.75
N ARG A 601 0.97 -17.67 -22.61
CA ARG A 601 0.22 -16.48 -22.20
C ARG A 601 -0.89 -16.77 -21.18
N LYS A 602 -1.60 -17.88 -21.34
CA LYS A 602 -2.72 -18.28 -20.48
C LYS A 602 -2.27 -18.65 -19.06
N ASP A 603 -1.02 -19.08 -18.91
CA ASP A 603 -0.45 -19.55 -17.65
C ASP A 603 0.08 -18.38 -16.83
N LEU A 604 0.33 -17.23 -17.46
CA LEU A 604 0.90 -16.05 -16.83
C LEU A 604 -0.17 -15.15 -16.21
N VAL A 605 0.16 -14.56 -15.07
CA VAL A 605 -0.74 -13.75 -14.25
C VAL A 605 -0.13 -12.40 -13.88
N THR A 606 -1.01 -11.44 -13.65
CA THR A 606 -0.71 -10.08 -13.20
C THR A 606 -1.62 -9.72 -12.03
N ARG A 607 -1.47 -8.51 -11.48
CA ARG A 607 -2.33 -7.98 -10.41
C ARG A 607 -2.33 -8.87 -9.17
N PHE A 608 -1.13 -9.15 -8.65
CA PHE A 608 -0.92 -10.03 -7.49
C PHE A 608 -1.33 -11.49 -7.75
N GLY A 609 -1.09 -11.97 -8.96
CA GLY A 609 -1.44 -13.34 -9.37
C GLY A 609 -2.93 -13.59 -9.57
N LYS A 610 -3.77 -12.54 -9.62
CA LYS A 610 -5.23 -12.65 -9.67
C LYS A 610 -5.82 -12.55 -11.07
N VAL A 611 -5.11 -11.94 -12.01
CA VAL A 611 -5.63 -11.64 -13.35
C VAL A 611 -4.78 -12.31 -14.42
N SER A 612 -5.40 -13.13 -15.27
CA SER A 612 -4.72 -13.76 -16.39
C SER A 612 -4.27 -12.72 -17.42
N LEU A 613 -3.11 -12.95 -18.04
CA LEU A 613 -2.61 -12.14 -19.14
C LEU A 613 -3.50 -12.22 -20.40
N LEU A 614 -4.45 -13.15 -20.46
CA LEU A 614 -5.48 -13.20 -21.51
C LEU A 614 -6.45 -12.01 -21.46
N GLU A 615 -6.55 -11.30 -20.33
CA GLU A 615 -7.41 -10.11 -20.23
C GLU A 615 -6.84 -8.89 -20.96
N ASP A 616 -5.56 -8.91 -21.36
CA ASP A 616 -5.01 -7.86 -22.20
C ASP A 616 -5.51 -8.00 -23.65
N THR A 617 -6.32 -7.07 -24.14
CA THR A 617 -6.85 -7.12 -25.51
C THR A 617 -6.12 -6.22 -26.51
N GLU A 618 -5.12 -5.45 -26.07
CA GLU A 618 -4.46 -4.39 -26.86
C GLU A 618 -2.92 -4.54 -26.92
N PHE A 619 -2.39 -5.75 -26.76
CA PHE A 619 -0.96 -6.05 -26.49
C PHE A 619 0.03 -5.94 -27.64
#